data_AF-A0A4V3RP24-F1
#
_entry.id   AF-A0A4V3RP24-F1
#
_cell.length_a   1.000
_cell.length_b   1.000
_cell.length_c   1.000
_cell.angle_alpha   90.00
_cell.angle_beta   90.00
_cell.angle_gamma   90.00
#
_symmetry.space_group_name_H-M   'P 1'
#
loop_
_entity.id
_entity.type
_entity.pdbx_description
1 polymer ?
#
loop_
_entity_poly.entity_id
_entity_poly.type
_entity_poly.pdbx_seq_one_letter_code
_entity_poly.pdbx_strand_id
1 'polypeptide(L)'
;MGSEVDYKIVQGYYLLGGGQEANKYEFKIYRGHPDFERITVDSVCWTFYQAEDILTPIPAIIRVKGVFSERNIVRVKLAKEQQRGYPILPIVKVIDDFDFELLEYMFAVHNRFQSDLSRLGYDGAAKKQELGTQNIEKAKLYHDVHRLKSEGKSISEIARLQGIARNTVKKHLKASTREFLSEISYDSSQEYQRDIIEHLYADHGVSIRHIYNEVQKKYDNNIKVGYRQFARYVKKLREKHKIEKD
;
A
#
# COMPACT_ATOMS: atom_id res chain seq x y z
N MET A 1 -25.17 14.53 29.06
CA MET A 1 -25.50 13.23 28.44
C MET A 1 -25.89 13.51 26.99
N GLY A 2 -25.28 12.99 25.92
CA GLY A 2 -24.14 12.10 25.77
C GLY A 2 -23.21 12.63 24.66
N SER A 3 -21.91 12.61 24.92
CA SER A 3 -20.84 13.06 24.04
C SER A 3 -20.37 11.93 23.14
N GLU A 4 -21.30 11.26 22.49
CA GLU A 4 -21.01 10.05 21.72
C GLU A 4 -20.95 10.34 20.23
N VAL A 5 -19.92 9.82 19.59
CA VAL A 5 -19.70 10.00 18.16
C VAL A 5 -20.45 8.90 17.41
N ASP A 6 -21.28 9.28 16.44
CA ASP A 6 -22.09 8.35 15.64
C ASP A 6 -21.27 7.50 14.67
N TYR A 7 -20.01 7.87 14.43
CA TYR A 7 -19.13 7.25 13.45
C TYR A 7 -17.71 7.08 13.96
N LYS A 8 -17.02 6.04 13.47
CA LYS A 8 -15.56 5.98 13.42
C LYS A 8 -15.13 6.26 11.98
N ILE A 9 -14.05 7.04 11.81
CA ILE A 9 -13.40 7.20 10.52
C ILE A 9 -12.34 6.12 10.39
N VAL A 10 -12.41 5.36 9.30
CA VAL A 10 -11.52 4.25 9.00
C VAL A 10 -10.64 4.69 7.84
N GLN A 11 -9.33 4.64 8.03
CA GLN A 11 -8.38 4.88 6.95
C GLN A 11 -7.80 3.55 6.49
N GLY A 12 -7.73 3.33 5.18
CA GLY A 12 -7.25 2.07 4.62
C GLY A 12 -6.73 2.18 3.20
N TYR A 13 -6.25 1.05 2.70
CA TYR A 13 -5.77 0.87 1.34
C TYR A 13 -6.60 -0.19 0.64
N TYR A 14 -6.93 0.00 -0.64
CA TYR A 14 -7.57 -1.05 -1.43
C TYR A 14 -6.63 -2.24 -1.64
N LEU A 15 -7.20 -3.43 -1.56
CA LEU A 15 -6.59 -4.69 -1.96
C LEU A 15 -7.18 -5.08 -3.32
N LEU A 16 -6.36 -5.06 -4.35
CA LEU A 16 -6.72 -5.40 -5.72
C LEU A 16 -5.95 -6.64 -6.19
N GLY A 17 -6.33 -7.17 -7.36
CA GLY A 17 -5.58 -8.25 -8.01
C GLY A 17 -4.12 -7.86 -8.31
N GLY A 18 -3.79 -6.58 -8.47
CA GLY A 18 -2.41 -6.09 -8.61
C GLY A 18 -1.66 -5.93 -7.28
N GLY A 19 -2.29 -6.21 -6.14
CA GLY A 19 -1.77 -5.96 -4.80
C GLY A 19 -2.45 -4.76 -4.13
N GLN A 20 -1.76 -4.15 -3.17
CA GLN A 20 -2.27 -3.00 -2.42
C GLN A 20 -2.11 -1.71 -3.23
N GLU A 21 -3.15 -0.87 -3.29
CA GLU A 21 -3.01 0.47 -3.84
C GLU A 21 -2.09 1.36 -3.00
N ALA A 22 -1.42 2.31 -3.67
CA ALA A 22 -0.52 3.27 -3.02
C ALA A 22 -1.27 4.34 -2.22
N ASN A 23 -2.44 4.75 -2.70
CA ASN A 23 -3.23 5.81 -2.09
C ASN A 23 -3.91 5.35 -0.80
N LYS A 24 -4.01 6.26 0.16
CA LYS A 24 -4.83 6.08 1.36
C LYS A 24 -6.19 6.70 1.15
N TYR A 25 -7.21 5.96 1.56
CA TYR A 25 -8.59 6.39 1.46
C TYR A 25 -9.25 6.41 2.83
N GLU A 26 -10.32 7.21 2.92
CA GLU A 26 -11.11 7.36 4.14
C GLU A 26 -12.48 6.73 3.92
N PHE A 27 -12.93 6.04 4.96
CA PHE A 27 -14.18 5.32 5.06
C PHE A 27 -14.83 5.65 6.40
N LYS A 28 -16.11 5.34 6.57
CA LYS A 28 -16.80 5.50 7.84
C LYS A 28 -17.60 4.27 8.22
N ILE A 29 -17.65 3.99 9.51
CA ILE A 29 -18.50 2.94 10.08
C ILE A 29 -19.36 3.59 11.15
N TYR A 30 -20.67 3.33 11.12
CA TYR A 30 -21.62 3.95 12.04
C TYR A 30 -21.78 3.09 13.29
N ARG A 31 -22.11 3.72 14.41
CA ARG A 31 -22.20 3.12 15.75
C ARG A 31 -23.14 1.92 15.87
N GLY A 32 -24.23 1.90 15.10
CA GLY A 32 -25.17 0.78 15.05
C GLY A 32 -24.70 -0.41 14.21
N HIS A 33 -23.52 -0.33 13.57
CA HIS A 33 -23.01 -1.41 12.75
C HIS A 33 -22.52 -2.58 13.63
N PRO A 34 -22.80 -3.85 13.28
CA PRO A 34 -22.39 -5.01 14.09
C PRO A 34 -20.88 -5.08 14.37
N ASP A 35 -20.07 -4.67 13.38
CA ASP A 35 -18.62 -4.65 13.50
C ASP A 35 -18.04 -3.32 14.03
N PHE A 36 -18.87 -2.41 14.53
CA PHE A 36 -18.42 -1.08 14.96
C PHE A 36 -17.33 -1.14 16.04
N GLU A 37 -17.46 -2.05 17.01
CA GLU A 37 -16.44 -2.24 18.05
C GLU A 37 -15.36 -3.25 17.67
N ARG A 38 -15.62 -4.07 16.65
CA ARG A 38 -14.69 -5.12 16.21
C ARG A 38 -13.62 -4.61 15.25
N ILE A 39 -13.91 -3.54 14.52
CA ILE A 39 -12.97 -2.99 13.54
C ILE A 39 -11.73 -2.41 14.24
N THR A 40 -10.58 -2.91 13.85
CA THR A 40 -9.27 -2.49 14.37
C THR A 40 -8.31 -2.18 13.23
N VAL A 41 -7.14 -1.66 13.59
CA VAL A 41 -6.01 -1.65 12.64
C VAL A 41 -5.74 -3.08 12.17
N ASP A 42 -5.37 -3.22 10.90
CA ASP A 42 -5.14 -4.47 10.20
C ASP A 42 -6.38 -5.34 9.91
N SER A 43 -7.59 -4.94 10.32
CA SER A 43 -8.82 -5.56 9.84
C SER A 43 -8.91 -5.50 8.31
N VAL A 44 -9.43 -6.56 7.70
CA VAL A 44 -9.83 -6.55 6.29
C VAL A 44 -11.31 -6.22 6.23
N CYS A 45 -11.70 -5.27 5.39
CA CYS A 45 -13.08 -4.82 5.31
C CYS A 45 -13.58 -4.83 3.88
N TRP A 46 -14.85 -5.17 3.74
CA TRP A 46 -15.61 -4.94 2.52
C TRP A 46 -16.19 -3.52 2.56
N THR A 47 -16.05 -2.81 1.44
CA THR A 47 -16.56 -1.47 1.16
C THR A 47 -16.87 -1.35 -0.33
N PHE A 48 -17.03 -0.12 -0.84
CA PHE A 48 -17.14 0.19 -2.25
C PHE A 48 -15.86 0.85 -2.77
N TYR A 49 -15.64 0.80 -4.09
CA TYR A 49 -14.46 1.38 -4.73
C TYR A 49 -14.63 2.89 -4.97
N GLN A 50 -13.57 3.64 -4.69
CA GLN A 50 -13.46 5.06 -4.99
C GLN A 50 -12.14 5.31 -5.70
N ALA A 51 -12.17 6.12 -6.74
CA ALA A 51 -10.99 6.62 -7.43
C ALA A 51 -11.13 8.13 -7.57
N GLU A 52 -10.23 8.88 -6.94
CA GLU A 52 -10.26 10.35 -6.93
C GLU A 52 -11.64 10.88 -6.48
N ASP A 53 -12.34 11.63 -7.32
CA ASP A 53 -13.68 12.18 -7.05
C ASP A 53 -14.82 11.28 -7.56
N ILE A 54 -14.51 10.06 -8.03
CA ILE A 54 -15.50 9.10 -8.54
C ILE A 54 -15.79 8.05 -7.47
N LEU A 55 -17.05 8.06 -6.98
CA LEU A 55 -17.60 7.02 -6.14
C LEU A 55 -18.34 6.01 -7.00
N THR A 56 -17.97 4.73 -6.88
CA THR A 56 -18.62 3.66 -7.64
C THR A 56 -19.21 2.63 -6.68
N PRO A 57 -20.42 2.10 -6.94
CA PRO A 57 -21.00 1.03 -6.13
C PRO A 57 -20.38 -0.34 -6.45
N ILE A 58 -19.09 -0.38 -6.79
CA ILE A 58 -18.34 -1.59 -7.09
C ILE A 58 -17.79 -2.13 -5.76
N PRO A 59 -18.11 -3.39 -5.36
CA PRO A 59 -17.53 -4.02 -4.19
C PRO A 59 -15.99 -3.97 -4.20
N ALA A 60 -15.41 -3.57 -3.07
CA ALA A 60 -13.96 -3.49 -2.91
C ALA A 60 -13.53 -3.95 -1.53
N ILE A 61 -12.32 -4.50 -1.46
CA ILE A 61 -11.72 -4.95 -0.21
C ILE A 61 -10.65 -3.95 0.18
N ILE A 62 -10.61 -3.59 1.46
CA ILE A 62 -9.56 -2.73 2.01
C ILE A 62 -8.86 -3.41 3.17
N ARG A 63 -7.63 -3.01 3.40
CA ARG A 63 -6.95 -3.23 4.67
C ARG A 63 -6.96 -1.95 5.50
N VAL A 64 -7.42 -2.05 6.73
CA VAL A 64 -7.47 -0.93 7.67
C VAL A 64 -6.06 -0.58 8.16
N LYS A 65 -5.71 0.70 8.07
CA LYS A 65 -4.47 1.27 8.58
C LYS A 65 -4.66 2.12 9.83
N GLY A 66 -5.83 2.71 10.00
CA GLY A 66 -6.16 3.56 11.15
C GLY A 66 -7.64 3.59 11.40
N VAL A 67 -8.02 3.72 12.67
CA VAL A 67 -9.41 3.89 13.13
C VAL A 67 -9.41 5.10 14.06
N PHE A 68 -10.22 6.10 13.74
CA PHE A 68 -10.32 7.36 14.48
C PHE A 68 -11.72 7.50 15.04
N SER A 69 -11.82 7.60 16.36
CA SER A 69 -13.07 7.73 17.10
C SER A 69 -13.17 9.06 17.85
N GLU A 70 -12.10 9.87 17.83
CA GLU A 70 -12.05 11.13 18.55
C GLU A 70 -13.02 12.15 17.94
N ARG A 71 -13.93 12.66 18.76
CA ARG A 71 -15.03 13.55 18.34
C ARG A 71 -14.58 14.71 17.46
N ASN A 72 -13.44 15.33 17.79
CA ASN A 72 -12.91 16.47 17.02
C ASN A 72 -12.46 16.04 15.62
N ILE A 73 -11.78 14.88 15.50
CA ILE A 73 -11.33 14.35 14.21
C ILE A 73 -12.54 13.99 13.36
N VAL A 74 -13.48 13.22 13.91
CA VAL A 74 -14.67 12.78 13.18
C VAL A 74 -15.49 13.99 12.72
N ARG A 75 -15.69 15.00 13.57
CA ARG A 75 -16.42 16.23 13.20
C ARG A 75 -15.75 16.98 12.05
N VAL A 76 -14.42 17.13 12.08
CA VAL A 76 -13.68 17.79 10.98
C VAL A 76 -13.81 17.01 9.68
N LYS A 77 -13.78 15.67 9.74
CA LYS A 77 -13.91 14.82 8.55
C LYS A 77 -15.31 14.88 7.95
N LEU A 78 -16.36 14.80 8.77
CA LEU A 78 -17.74 14.94 8.32
C LEU A 78 -18.04 16.35 7.78
N ALA A 79 -17.44 17.39 8.34
CA ALA A 79 -17.55 18.74 7.80
C ALA A 79 -16.93 18.86 6.40
N LYS A 80 -15.79 18.20 6.17
CA LYS A 80 -15.16 18.12 4.84
C LYS A 80 -15.99 17.30 3.84
N GLU A 81 -16.62 16.21 4.28
CA GLU A 81 -17.59 15.45 3.47
C GLU A 81 -18.71 16.36 2.97
N GLN A 82 -19.31 17.15 3.87
CA GLN A 82 -20.39 18.08 3.52
C GLN A 82 -19.95 19.20 2.57
N GLN A 83 -18.73 19.70 2.71
CA GLN A 83 -18.16 20.70 1.79
C GLN A 83 -17.87 20.12 0.39
N ARG A 84 -17.42 18.86 0.32
CA ARG A 84 -17.10 18.18 -0.95
C ARG A 84 -18.34 17.76 -1.74
N GLY A 85 -19.47 17.56 -1.07
CA GLY A 85 -20.74 17.21 -1.70
C GLY A 85 -20.89 15.73 -2.07
N TYR A 86 -19.94 14.88 -1.67
CA TYR A 86 -20.01 13.43 -1.86
C TYR A 86 -19.66 12.68 -0.56
N PRO A 87 -20.29 11.53 -0.30
CA PRO A 87 -20.15 10.84 0.98
C PRO A 87 -18.79 10.17 1.15
N ILE A 88 -18.31 10.10 2.40
CA ILE A 88 -17.25 9.17 2.79
C ILE A 88 -17.84 7.75 2.71
N LEU A 89 -17.18 6.85 1.99
CA LEU A 89 -17.74 5.51 1.74
C LEU A 89 -17.92 4.69 3.04
N PRO A 90 -19.03 3.94 3.17
CA PRO A 90 -19.30 3.15 4.35
C PRO A 90 -18.51 1.84 4.36
N ILE A 91 -18.10 1.39 5.55
CA ILE A 91 -17.73 -0.02 5.75
C ILE A 91 -19.01 -0.86 5.72
N VAL A 92 -19.00 -1.90 4.87
CA VAL A 92 -20.10 -2.85 4.73
C VAL A 92 -19.99 -3.99 5.74
N LYS A 93 -18.77 -4.52 5.94
CA LYS A 93 -18.49 -5.62 6.87
C LYS A 93 -17.00 -5.76 7.16
N VAL A 94 -16.64 -6.18 8.37
CA VAL A 94 -15.30 -6.71 8.68
C VAL A 94 -15.24 -8.19 8.32
N ILE A 95 -14.23 -8.59 7.54
CA ILE A 95 -14.02 -9.96 7.08
C ILE A 95 -13.09 -10.66 8.06
N ASP A 96 -13.61 -11.62 8.81
CA ASP A 96 -12.87 -12.31 9.88
C ASP A 96 -11.87 -13.34 9.34
N ASP A 97 -12.33 -14.20 8.43
CA ASP A 97 -11.53 -15.28 7.84
C ASP A 97 -11.13 -14.95 6.41
N PHE A 98 -10.51 -13.77 6.22
CA PHE A 98 -10.03 -13.41 4.89
C PHE A 98 -8.91 -14.36 4.46
N ASP A 99 -9.20 -15.19 3.47
CA ASP A 99 -8.24 -16.11 2.90
C ASP A 99 -7.17 -15.33 2.12
N PHE A 100 -5.96 -15.27 2.68
CA PHE A 100 -4.84 -14.61 2.02
C PHE A 100 -4.34 -15.40 0.80
N GLU A 101 -4.60 -16.71 0.71
CA GLU A 101 -4.31 -17.50 -0.49
C GLU A 101 -5.21 -17.06 -1.65
N LEU A 102 -6.45 -16.63 -1.37
CA LEU A 102 -7.32 -16.01 -2.38
C LEU A 102 -6.70 -14.74 -2.95
N LEU A 103 -6.03 -13.91 -2.13
CA LEU A 103 -5.33 -12.72 -2.62
C LEU A 103 -4.14 -13.08 -3.51
N GLU A 104 -3.38 -14.11 -3.17
CA GLU A 104 -2.30 -14.65 -4.02
C GLU A 104 -2.83 -15.21 -5.33
N TYR A 105 -3.95 -15.92 -5.29
CA TYR A 105 -4.62 -16.42 -6.48
C TYR A 105 -5.14 -15.28 -7.37
N MET A 106 -5.77 -14.25 -6.78
CA MET A 106 -6.19 -13.04 -7.50
C MET A 106 -5.00 -12.38 -8.21
N PHE A 107 -3.82 -12.37 -7.59
CA PHE A 107 -2.60 -11.87 -8.21
C PHE A 107 -2.13 -12.73 -9.39
N ALA A 108 -2.12 -14.06 -9.23
CA ALA A 108 -1.77 -14.97 -10.31
C ALA A 108 -2.73 -14.82 -11.51
N VAL A 109 -4.04 -14.75 -11.26
CA VAL A 109 -5.07 -14.54 -12.27
C VAL A 109 -4.92 -13.16 -12.93
N HIS A 110 -4.64 -12.12 -12.15
CA HIS A 110 -4.39 -10.78 -12.68
C HIS A 110 -3.19 -10.76 -13.63
N ASN A 111 -2.07 -11.41 -13.28
CA ASN A 111 -0.89 -11.50 -14.15
C ASN A 111 -1.19 -12.22 -15.46
N ARG A 112 -1.97 -13.31 -15.40
CA ARG A 112 -2.43 -14.01 -16.60
C ARG A 112 -3.32 -13.12 -17.47
N PHE A 113 -4.26 -12.42 -16.85
CA PHE A 113 -5.13 -11.46 -17.53
C PHE A 113 -4.33 -10.34 -18.20
N GLN A 114 -3.30 -9.79 -17.53
CA GLN A 114 -2.38 -8.81 -18.11
C GLN A 114 -1.62 -9.36 -19.32
N SER A 115 -1.21 -10.63 -19.27
CA SER A 115 -0.59 -11.30 -20.42
C SER A 115 -1.58 -11.46 -21.58
N ASP A 116 -2.84 -11.78 -21.30
CA ASP A 116 -3.88 -11.88 -22.32
C ASP A 116 -4.19 -10.51 -22.96
N LEU A 117 -4.28 -9.46 -22.15
CA LEU A 117 -4.42 -8.08 -22.64
C LEU A 117 -3.26 -7.69 -23.56
N SER A 118 -2.03 -7.99 -23.14
CA SER A 118 -0.82 -7.72 -23.94
C SER A 118 -0.84 -8.47 -25.27
N ARG A 119 -1.27 -9.74 -25.28
CA ARG A 119 -1.39 -10.56 -26.50
C ARG A 119 -2.43 -9.99 -27.47
N LEU A 120 -3.47 -9.36 -26.96
CA LEU A 120 -4.53 -8.74 -27.75
C LEU A 120 -4.20 -7.30 -28.20
N GLY A 121 -2.99 -6.80 -27.90
CA GLY A 121 -2.60 -5.42 -28.22
C GLY A 121 -3.33 -4.37 -27.40
N TYR A 122 -3.85 -4.75 -26.23
CA TYR A 122 -4.54 -3.82 -25.33
C TYR A 122 -3.52 -3.07 -24.47
N ASP A 123 -3.17 -1.86 -24.90
CA ASP A 123 -2.14 -1.02 -24.27
C ASP A 123 -2.61 -0.24 -23.02
N GLY A 124 -3.87 -0.42 -22.61
CA GLY A 124 -4.49 0.34 -21.51
C GLY A 124 -3.95 0.06 -20.10
N ALA A 125 -3.07 -0.93 -19.92
CA ALA A 125 -2.56 -1.36 -18.60
C ALA A 125 -1.02 -1.33 -18.48
N ALA A 126 -0.32 -0.60 -19.34
CA ALA A 126 1.12 -0.34 -19.20
C ALA A 126 1.42 0.69 -18.08
N LYS A 127 0.95 0.44 -16.85
CA LYS A 127 1.57 0.98 -15.64
C LYS A 127 1.96 -0.19 -14.74
N LYS A 128 3.00 -0.91 -15.18
CA LYS A 128 3.79 -1.80 -14.33
C LYS A 128 4.14 -1.09 -13.01
N GLN A 129 3.53 -1.47 -11.90
CA GLN A 129 4.14 -1.35 -10.58
C GLN A 129 4.70 -2.74 -10.27
N GLU A 130 5.90 -3.02 -10.79
CA GLU A 130 6.62 -4.26 -10.46
C GLU A 130 6.95 -4.26 -8.96
N LEU A 131 6.14 -4.97 -8.16
CA LEU A 131 6.57 -5.49 -6.87
C LEU A 131 7.69 -6.49 -7.14
N GLY A 132 8.93 -6.09 -6.86
CA GLY A 132 10.10 -6.91 -7.15
C GLY A 132 10.02 -8.27 -6.46
N THR A 133 10.39 -9.34 -7.16
CA THR A 133 10.43 -10.74 -6.68
C THR A 133 11.09 -10.92 -5.31
N GLN A 134 12.07 -10.07 -4.97
CA GLN A 134 12.74 -10.05 -3.66
C GLN A 134 11.81 -9.70 -2.48
N ASN A 135 10.72 -8.98 -2.72
CA ASN A 135 9.74 -8.61 -1.69
C ASN A 135 8.78 -9.77 -1.37
N ILE A 136 8.50 -10.62 -2.36
CA ILE A 136 7.64 -11.80 -2.23
C ILE A 136 8.38 -12.89 -1.45
N GLU A 137 9.65 -13.15 -1.76
CA GLU A 137 10.47 -14.12 -1.00
C GLU A 137 10.65 -13.71 0.46
N LYS A 138 10.82 -12.41 0.74
CA LYS A 138 10.87 -11.89 2.10
C LYS A 138 9.54 -12.06 2.83
N ALA A 139 8.42 -11.75 2.17
CA ALA A 139 7.05 -11.96 2.67
C ALA A 139 6.81 -13.40 3.10
N LYS A 140 7.15 -14.33 2.21
CA LYS A 140 7.03 -15.77 2.44
C LYS A 140 7.89 -16.24 3.62
N LEU A 141 9.15 -15.81 3.67
CA LEU A 141 10.06 -16.15 4.77
C LEU A 141 9.57 -15.67 6.13
N TYR A 142 9.05 -14.44 6.22
CA TYR A 142 8.49 -13.91 7.47
C TYR A 142 7.28 -14.72 7.93
N HIS A 143 6.36 -15.02 7.00
CA HIS A 143 5.18 -15.82 7.29
C HIS A 143 5.55 -17.23 7.77
N ASP A 144 6.45 -17.92 7.07
CA ASP A 144 6.88 -19.27 7.43
C ASP A 144 7.58 -19.34 8.79
N VAL A 145 8.35 -18.30 9.17
CA VAL A 145 8.96 -18.21 10.51
C VAL A 145 7.90 -18.13 11.61
N HIS A 146 6.85 -17.33 11.44
CA HIS A 146 5.77 -17.19 12.42
C HIS A 146 4.88 -18.44 12.47
N ARG A 147 4.56 -19.03 11.31
CA ARG A 147 3.82 -20.29 11.20
C ARG A 147 4.53 -21.42 11.94
N LEU A 148 5.80 -21.69 11.61
CA LEU A 148 6.58 -22.75 12.27
C LEU A 148 6.73 -22.49 13.78
N LYS A 149 6.78 -21.22 14.21
CA LYS A 149 6.82 -20.89 15.63
C LYS A 149 5.48 -21.19 16.33
N SER A 150 4.35 -20.95 15.67
CA SER A 150 3.01 -21.30 16.18
C SER A 150 2.79 -22.81 16.27
N GLU A 151 3.40 -23.58 15.37
CA GLU A 151 3.44 -25.06 15.39
C GLU A 151 4.37 -25.63 16.50
N GLY A 152 4.91 -24.77 17.37
CA GLY A 152 5.73 -25.16 18.52
C GLY A 152 7.21 -25.42 18.21
N LYS A 153 7.69 -25.17 16.99
CA LYS A 153 9.11 -25.38 16.65
C LYS A 153 10.03 -24.42 17.40
N SER A 154 11.21 -24.93 17.76
CA SER A 154 12.27 -24.11 18.37
C SER A 154 12.94 -23.21 17.33
N ILE A 155 13.55 -22.09 17.79
CA ILE A 155 14.29 -21.16 16.91
C ILE A 155 15.38 -21.88 16.10
N SER A 156 16.01 -22.90 16.69
CA SER A 156 17.04 -23.71 16.02
C SER A 156 16.46 -24.59 14.92
N GLU A 157 15.26 -25.16 15.11
CA GLU A 157 14.59 -25.96 14.10
C GLU A 157 14.07 -25.10 12.95
N ILE A 158 13.49 -23.93 13.25
CA ILE A 158 13.01 -22.98 12.23
C ILE A 158 14.17 -22.53 11.33
N ALA A 159 15.31 -22.17 11.94
CA ALA A 159 16.52 -21.77 11.22
C ALA A 159 16.99 -22.87 10.25
N ARG A 160 16.95 -24.13 10.68
CA ARG A 160 17.32 -25.29 9.87
C ARG A 160 16.31 -25.55 8.74
N LEU A 161 15.01 -25.49 9.01
CA LEU A 161 13.94 -25.75 8.03
C LEU A 161 13.88 -24.68 6.94
N GLN A 162 14.17 -23.43 7.29
CA GLN A 162 14.11 -22.28 6.37
C GLN A 162 15.46 -21.93 5.75
N GLY A 163 16.55 -22.62 6.13
CA GLY A 163 17.90 -22.34 5.60
C GLY A 163 18.44 -20.96 5.97
N ILE A 164 18.05 -20.41 7.12
CA ILE A 164 18.42 -19.05 7.56
C ILE A 164 19.13 -19.04 8.92
N ALA A 165 19.83 -17.96 9.23
CA ALA A 165 20.48 -17.79 10.53
C ALA A 165 19.46 -17.66 11.67
N ARG A 166 19.78 -18.20 12.86
CA ARG A 166 18.94 -18.09 14.07
C ARG A 166 18.65 -16.64 14.47
N ASN A 167 19.55 -15.71 14.14
CA ASN A 167 19.36 -14.28 14.39
C ASN A 167 18.29 -13.67 13.47
N THR A 168 18.19 -14.14 12.23
CA THR A 168 17.14 -13.75 11.28
C THR A 168 15.77 -14.22 11.76
N VAL A 169 15.69 -15.46 12.26
CA VAL A 169 14.47 -15.98 12.92
C VAL A 169 14.07 -15.10 14.11
N LYS A 170 15.01 -14.78 15.01
CA LYS A 170 14.76 -13.89 16.16
C LYS A 170 14.31 -12.50 15.72
N LYS A 171 14.89 -11.94 14.65
CA LYS A 171 14.53 -10.64 14.10
C LYS A 171 13.07 -10.66 13.61
N HIS A 172 12.68 -11.65 12.81
CA HIS A 172 11.32 -11.76 12.28
C HIS A 172 10.28 -12.02 13.37
N LEU A 173 10.59 -12.83 14.39
CA LEU A 173 9.69 -13.06 15.53
C LEU A 173 9.51 -11.83 16.42
N LYS A 174 10.51 -10.94 16.48
CA LYS A 174 10.43 -9.67 17.22
C LYS A 174 9.70 -8.58 16.43
N ALA A 175 9.79 -8.59 15.11
CA ALA A 175 9.18 -7.59 14.25
C ALA A 175 7.67 -7.80 14.12
N SER A 176 6.90 -6.75 14.38
CA SER A 176 5.47 -6.74 14.10
C SER A 176 5.21 -6.83 12.59
N THR A 177 4.05 -7.36 12.20
CA THR A 177 3.64 -7.45 10.78
C THR A 177 3.65 -6.07 10.12
N ARG A 178 3.33 -5.02 10.88
CA ARG A 178 3.40 -3.61 10.47
C ARG A 178 4.83 -3.16 10.15
N GLU A 179 5.81 -3.47 10.99
CA GLU A 179 7.23 -3.11 10.76
C GLU A 179 7.78 -3.87 9.55
N PHE A 180 7.47 -5.16 9.46
CA PHE A 180 7.86 -6.00 8.34
C PHE A 180 7.33 -5.49 6.99
N LEU A 181 6.05 -5.13 6.93
CA LEU A 181 5.45 -4.59 5.71
C LEU A 181 5.95 -3.18 5.36
N SER A 182 6.36 -2.38 6.35
CA SER A 182 7.01 -1.10 6.09
C SER A 182 8.40 -1.24 5.48
N GLU A 183 9.12 -2.32 5.77
CA GLU A 183 10.40 -2.66 5.11
C GLU A 183 10.21 -3.13 3.65
N ILE A 184 9.02 -3.66 3.32
CA ILE A 184 8.71 -4.21 1.99
C ILE A 184 8.08 -3.18 1.04
N SER A 185 7.33 -2.20 1.57
CA SER A 185 6.41 -1.39 0.77
C SER A 185 6.84 0.06 0.49
N TYR A 186 7.97 0.54 1.02
CA TYR A 186 8.33 1.95 0.88
C TYR A 186 9.75 2.16 0.34
N ASP A 187 9.86 2.37 -0.97
CA ASP A 187 10.98 3.17 -1.49
C ASP A 187 10.59 4.64 -1.31
N SER A 188 11.24 5.31 -0.36
CA SER A 188 11.01 6.74 -0.08
C SER A 188 11.24 7.63 -1.30
N SER A 189 11.87 7.12 -2.38
CA SER A 189 11.99 7.82 -3.66
C SER A 189 10.67 7.87 -4.47
N GLN A 190 9.70 6.99 -4.20
CA GLN A 190 8.38 7.03 -4.87
C GLN A 190 7.57 8.29 -4.52
N GLU A 191 7.80 8.86 -3.33
CA GLU A 191 7.17 10.10 -2.87
C GLU A 191 7.39 11.27 -3.84
N TYR A 192 8.51 11.26 -4.59
CA TYR A 192 8.90 12.32 -5.52
C TYR A 192 8.75 11.92 -6.99
N GLN A 193 8.13 10.76 -7.27
CA GLN A 193 8.08 10.18 -8.62
C GLN A 193 7.45 11.13 -9.65
N ARG A 194 6.36 11.81 -9.27
CA ARG A 194 5.66 12.74 -10.18
C ARG A 194 6.58 13.88 -10.62
N ASP A 195 7.24 14.53 -9.67
CA ASP A 195 8.12 15.67 -9.94
C ASP A 195 9.33 15.26 -10.79
N ILE A 196 9.89 14.08 -10.52
CA ILE A 196 10.99 13.51 -11.31
C ILE A 196 10.55 13.30 -12.77
N ILE A 197 9.37 12.74 -12.97
CA ILE A 197 8.82 12.45 -14.31
C ILE A 197 8.54 13.76 -15.06
N GLU A 198 7.96 14.77 -14.40
CA GLU A 198 7.71 16.08 -15.00
C GLU A 198 9.01 16.70 -15.56
N HIS A 199 10.12 16.65 -14.82
CA HIS A 199 11.41 17.14 -15.31
C HIS A 199 11.98 16.30 -16.45
N LEU A 200 11.84 14.97 -16.37
CA LEU A 200 12.35 14.05 -17.40
C LEU A 200 11.62 14.19 -18.74
N TYR A 201 10.34 14.55 -18.76
CA TYR A 201 9.58 14.81 -19.98
C TYR A 201 9.68 16.26 -20.48
N ALA A 202 9.98 17.21 -19.59
CA ALA A 202 10.26 18.59 -19.99
C ALA A 202 11.60 18.70 -20.75
N ASP A 203 12.61 17.94 -20.33
CA ASP A 203 13.90 17.82 -21.00
C ASP A 203 14.45 16.39 -20.81
N HIS A 204 14.47 15.60 -21.89
CA HIS A 204 14.95 14.21 -21.86
C HIS A 204 16.47 14.12 -21.58
N GLY A 205 17.22 15.19 -21.89
CA GLY A 205 18.66 15.33 -21.63
C GLY A 205 19.01 15.71 -20.19
N VAL A 206 18.02 16.14 -19.39
CA VAL A 206 18.24 16.77 -18.07
C VAL A 206 19.09 15.90 -17.14
N SER A 207 20.07 16.53 -16.47
CA SER A 207 20.94 15.79 -15.54
C SER A 207 20.18 15.37 -14.28
N ILE A 208 20.44 14.15 -13.80
CA ILE A 208 19.87 13.63 -12.55
C ILE A 208 20.14 14.56 -11.36
N ARG A 209 21.32 15.20 -11.35
CA ARG A 209 21.71 16.17 -10.31
C ARG A 209 20.88 17.45 -10.36
N HIS A 210 20.54 17.90 -11.56
CA HIS A 210 19.64 19.04 -11.73
C HIS A 210 18.23 18.70 -11.21
N ILE A 211 17.67 17.55 -11.59
CA ILE A 211 16.36 17.09 -11.08
C ILE A 211 16.39 17.01 -9.54
N TYR A 212 17.44 16.44 -8.96
CA TYR A 212 17.57 16.32 -7.52
C TYR A 212 17.55 17.69 -6.81
N ASN A 213 18.27 18.67 -7.35
CA ASN A 213 18.32 20.02 -6.77
C ASN A 213 16.98 20.75 -6.88
N GLU A 214 16.26 20.62 -7.99
CA GLU A 214 14.94 21.24 -8.17
C GLU A 214 13.89 20.59 -7.28
N VAL A 215 13.92 19.27 -7.12
CA VAL A 215 13.09 18.56 -6.14
C VAL A 215 13.46 19.00 -4.71
N GLN A 216 14.75 19.12 -4.37
CA GLN A 216 15.16 19.64 -3.05
C GLN A 216 14.60 21.03 -2.78
N LYS A 217 14.69 21.96 -3.75
CA LYS A 217 14.13 23.31 -3.60
C LYS A 217 12.61 23.29 -3.42
N LYS A 218 11.89 22.48 -4.20
CA LYS A 218 10.42 22.37 -4.13
C LYS A 218 9.92 21.89 -2.76
N TYR A 219 10.73 21.10 -2.06
CA TYR A 219 10.41 20.54 -0.75
C TYR A 219 11.24 21.18 0.39
N ASP A 220 11.70 22.42 0.25
CA ASP A 220 12.45 23.16 1.28
C ASP A 220 13.64 22.38 1.89
N ASN A 221 14.36 21.64 1.04
CA ASN A 221 15.45 20.72 1.39
C ASN A 221 15.07 19.54 2.32
N ASN A 222 13.77 19.31 2.58
CA ASN A 222 13.27 18.26 3.47
C ASN A 222 12.96 16.93 2.76
N ILE A 223 13.76 16.56 1.76
CA ILE A 223 13.59 15.28 1.07
C ILE A 223 14.16 14.13 1.92
N LYS A 224 13.43 13.02 1.96
CA LYS A 224 13.75 11.83 2.79
C LYS A 224 14.71 10.84 2.11
N VAL A 225 15.33 11.22 1.00
CA VAL A 225 16.18 10.36 0.18
C VAL A 225 17.48 11.03 -0.18
N GLY A 226 18.58 10.31 -0.01
CA GLY A 226 19.90 10.78 -0.44
C GLY A 226 20.08 10.65 -1.96
N TYR A 227 20.98 11.48 -2.51
CA TYR A 227 21.25 11.54 -3.96
C TYR A 227 21.51 10.18 -4.63
N ARG A 228 22.25 9.26 -3.98
CA ARG A 228 22.53 7.94 -4.57
C ARG A 228 21.27 7.08 -4.77
N GLN A 229 20.37 7.08 -3.79
CA GLN A 229 19.10 6.35 -3.87
C GLN A 229 18.19 7.00 -4.92
N PHE A 230 18.10 8.33 -4.89
CA PHE A 230 17.36 9.12 -5.88
C PHE A 230 17.86 8.87 -7.31
N ALA A 231 19.18 8.91 -7.53
CA ALA A 231 19.78 8.71 -8.85
C ALA A 231 19.51 7.30 -9.40
N ARG A 232 19.58 6.27 -8.55
CA ARG A 232 19.21 4.90 -8.93
C ARG A 232 17.75 4.82 -9.33
N TYR A 233 16.87 5.51 -8.61
CA TYR A 233 15.45 5.56 -8.90
C TYR A 233 15.15 6.28 -10.22
N VAL A 234 15.78 7.43 -10.48
CA VAL A 234 15.66 8.19 -11.73
C VAL A 234 16.14 7.36 -12.94
N LYS A 235 17.23 6.60 -12.81
CA LYS A 235 17.69 5.68 -13.86
C LYS A 235 16.64 4.61 -14.17
N LYS A 236 16.07 3.99 -13.12
CA LYS A 236 14.99 3.02 -13.26
C LYS A 236 13.76 3.64 -13.96
N LEU A 237 13.44 4.91 -13.67
CA LEU A 237 12.36 5.63 -14.34
C LEU A 237 12.68 5.91 -15.82
N ARG A 238 13.89 6.33 -16.16
CA ARG A 238 14.31 6.51 -17.56
C ARG A 238 14.18 5.21 -18.37
N GLU A 239 14.68 4.10 -17.81
CA GLU A 239 14.55 2.77 -18.41
C GLU A 239 13.08 2.35 -18.56
N LYS A 240 12.27 2.56 -17.52
CA LYS A 240 10.84 2.21 -17.50
C LYS A 240 10.03 3.01 -18.55
N HIS A 241 10.34 4.29 -18.70
CA HIS A 241 9.63 5.21 -19.58
C HIS A 241 10.26 5.34 -20.97
N LYS A 242 11.33 4.58 -21.26
CA LYS A 242 12.09 4.63 -22.52
C LYS A 242 12.55 6.06 -22.86
N ILE A 243 12.99 6.81 -21.86
CA ILE A 243 13.50 8.18 -22.03
C ILE A 243 14.98 8.10 -22.37
N GLU A 244 15.28 8.16 -23.66
CA GLU A 244 16.65 8.23 -24.17
C GLU A 244 17.29 9.56 -23.79
N LYS A 245 18.60 9.52 -23.54
CA LYS A 245 19.36 10.74 -23.29
C LYS A 245 20.02 11.10 -24.61
N ASP A 246 19.61 12.22 -25.18
CA ASP A 246 20.27 12.80 -26.35
C ASP A 246 21.78 13.03 -26.09
#